data_AF-A0A2M7GM01-F1
#
_entry.id   AF-A0A2M7GM01-F1
#
_cell.length_a   1.000
_cell.length_b   1.000
_cell.length_c   1.000
_cell.angle_alpha   90.00
_cell.angle_beta   90.00
_cell.angle_gamma   90.00
#
_symmetry.space_group_name_H-M   'P 1'
#
loop_
_entity.id
_entity.type
_entity.pdbx_description
1 polymer ?
#
loop_
_entity_poly.entity_id
_entity_poly.type
_entity_poly.pdbx_seq_one_letter_code
_entity_poly.pdbx_strand_id
1 'polypeptide(L)'
;MPRCRRIPSLRGLAACAVLGFAVAAGPAAADEPRVIQAEASPNGDGTYTVSATIRHGDTGWDHYADGFDILAPDGTVLSRRVLYHPHVDEQPFTRSTGGVKVPAGVASVIVRAHDKVHGDGKGTFTLKLPDR
;
A
#
# COMPACT_ATOMS: atom_id res chain seq x y z
N MET A 1 68.01 16.03 59.09
CA MET A 1 66.94 16.91 58.57
C MET A 1 66.24 16.22 57.41
N PRO A 2 64.90 16.25 57.34
CA PRO A 2 64.07 15.43 56.46
C PRO A 2 63.83 16.10 55.10
N ARG A 3 63.50 15.31 54.06
CA ARG A 3 62.61 15.69 52.93
C ARG A 3 62.38 14.42 52.09
N CYS A 4 61.19 13.84 52.10
CA CYS A 4 59.95 14.24 51.41
C CYS A 4 59.83 13.61 50.00
N ARG A 5 58.98 12.57 49.96
CA ARG A 5 58.14 11.99 48.90
C ARG A 5 58.29 12.49 47.45
N ARG A 6 58.13 11.57 46.49
CA ARG A 6 57.06 11.64 45.46
C ARG A 6 56.94 10.33 44.67
N ILE A 7 55.71 9.84 44.55
CA ILE A 7 55.25 8.84 43.59
C ILE A 7 54.64 9.60 42.40
N PRO A 8 54.92 9.23 41.14
CA PRO A 8 54.04 9.51 40.02
C PRO A 8 53.43 8.17 39.52
N SER A 9 52.15 7.93 39.79
CA SER A 9 51.02 8.23 38.91
C SER A 9 51.00 7.41 37.61
N LEU A 10 50.28 6.28 37.64
CA LEU A 10 49.85 5.56 36.45
C LEU A 10 48.79 6.42 35.75
N ARG A 11 49.13 7.03 34.60
CA ARG A 11 48.15 7.72 33.75
C ARG A 11 47.70 6.74 32.66
N GLY A 12 46.41 6.45 32.68
CA GLY A 12 45.76 5.57 31.72
C GLY A 12 45.70 6.15 30.31
N LEU A 13 45.74 5.25 29.32
CA LEU A 13 45.16 5.50 28.01
C LEU A 13 43.73 4.94 28.04
N ALA A 14 42.75 5.82 28.12
CA ALA A 14 41.39 5.48 27.72
C ALA A 14 41.36 5.41 26.19
N ALA A 15 41.23 4.20 25.63
CA ALA A 15 41.00 4.02 24.22
C ALA A 15 39.53 4.38 23.92
N CYS A 16 39.29 5.57 23.38
CA CYS A 16 38.01 5.94 22.77
C CYS A 16 37.86 5.16 21.44
N ALA A 17 37.37 3.93 21.52
CA ALA A 17 36.85 3.24 20.35
C ALA A 17 35.45 3.82 20.05
N VAL A 18 35.39 4.79 19.14
CA VAL A 18 34.11 5.23 18.57
C VAL A 18 33.67 4.15 17.59
N LEU A 19 32.86 3.20 18.07
CA LEU A 19 32.11 2.28 17.21
C LEU A 19 31.10 3.12 16.42
N GLY A 20 31.38 3.35 15.14
CA GLY A 20 30.42 3.94 14.20
C GLY A 20 29.22 3.00 14.05
N PHE A 21 28.06 3.43 14.55
CA PHE A 21 26.80 2.73 14.38
C PHE A 21 26.27 3.02 12.96
N ALA A 22 26.58 2.15 12.00
CA ALA A 22 26.01 2.23 10.67
C ALA A 22 24.55 1.76 10.73
N VAL A 23 23.61 2.72 10.69
CA VAL A 23 22.18 2.40 10.52
C VAL A 23 21.96 2.02 9.06
N ALA A 24 21.86 0.72 8.80
CA ALA A 24 21.39 0.23 7.50
C ALA A 24 19.89 0.52 7.38
N ALA A 25 19.53 1.60 6.69
CA ALA A 25 18.16 1.83 6.25
C ALA A 25 17.84 0.81 5.15
N GLY A 26 17.12 -0.25 5.49
CA GLY A 26 16.55 -1.16 4.48
C GLY A 26 15.53 -0.43 3.62
N PRO A 27 15.26 -0.92 2.38
CA PRO A 27 14.20 -0.33 1.57
C PRO A 27 12.88 -0.43 2.32
N ALA A 28 12.20 0.70 2.49
CA ALA A 28 10.81 0.71 2.92
C ALA A 28 10.00 0.09 1.79
N ALA A 29 9.63 -1.19 1.92
CA ALA A 29 8.61 -1.76 1.05
C ALA A 29 7.32 -0.97 1.30
N ALA A 30 6.73 -0.38 0.26
CA ALA A 30 5.35 0.04 0.37
C ALA A 30 4.53 -1.20 0.71
N ASP A 31 3.64 -1.07 1.70
CA ASP A 31 2.68 -2.14 1.99
C ASP A 31 1.85 -2.45 0.74
N GLU A 32 1.64 -3.74 0.45
CA GLU A 32 0.82 -4.21 -0.70
C GLU A 32 -0.51 -3.44 -0.81
N PRO A 33 -1.00 -3.16 -2.03
CA PRO A 33 -2.21 -2.37 -2.22
C PRO A 33 -3.43 -3.15 -1.74
N ARG A 34 -4.29 -2.52 -0.94
CA ARG A 34 -5.50 -3.14 -0.38
C ARG A 34 -6.73 -2.29 -0.63
N VAL A 35 -7.81 -2.96 -1.05
CA VAL A 35 -9.16 -2.39 -1.05
C VAL A 35 -9.73 -2.53 0.35
N ILE A 36 -9.92 -1.42 1.04
CA ILE A 36 -10.43 -1.42 2.43
C ILE A 36 -11.95 -1.19 2.49
N GLN A 37 -12.54 -0.64 1.42
CA GLN A 37 -13.97 -0.46 1.25
C GLN A 37 -14.31 -0.43 -0.24
N ALA A 38 -15.48 -0.93 -0.62
CA ALA A 38 -16.02 -0.75 -1.95
C ALA A 38 -17.55 -0.60 -1.92
N GLU A 39 -18.09 0.11 -2.89
CA GLU A 39 -19.52 0.41 -3.04
C GLU A 39 -19.93 0.28 -4.50
N ALA A 40 -21.15 -0.22 -4.75
CA ALA A 40 -21.73 -0.33 -6.08
C ALA A 40 -23.05 0.46 -6.15
N SER A 41 -23.25 1.17 -7.26
CA SER A 41 -24.49 1.86 -7.58
C SER A 41 -24.97 1.44 -8.98
N PRO A 42 -26.25 1.05 -9.16
CA PRO A 42 -26.79 0.72 -10.47
C PRO A 42 -27.03 1.98 -11.31
N ASN A 43 -26.74 1.91 -12.62
CA ASN A 43 -26.88 3.05 -13.55
C ASN A 43 -28.20 3.05 -14.34
N GLY A 44 -29.12 2.11 -14.08
CA GLY A 44 -30.42 1.99 -14.77
C GLY A 44 -30.37 1.38 -16.18
N ASP A 45 -29.19 1.28 -16.79
CA ASP A 45 -28.93 0.62 -18.08
C ASP A 45 -28.44 -0.84 -17.93
N GLY A 46 -28.56 -1.40 -16.72
CA GLY A 46 -28.05 -2.72 -16.36
C GLY A 46 -26.55 -2.77 -16.07
N THR A 47 -25.87 -1.62 -16.00
CA THR A 47 -24.48 -1.52 -15.55
C THR A 47 -24.36 -0.96 -14.13
N TYR A 48 -23.20 -1.13 -13.51
CA TYR A 48 -22.86 -0.54 -12.23
C TYR A 48 -21.76 0.51 -12.36
N THR A 49 -21.81 1.49 -11.47
CA THR A 49 -20.65 2.28 -11.07
C THR A 49 -20.11 1.70 -9.77
N VAL A 50 -18.83 1.37 -9.74
CA VAL A 50 -18.15 0.83 -8.55
C VAL A 50 -17.10 1.82 -8.06
N SER A 51 -17.16 2.16 -6.78
CA SER A 51 -16.16 2.95 -6.07
C SER A 51 -15.33 2.04 -5.16
N ALA A 52 -14.02 2.21 -5.17
CA ALA A 52 -13.10 1.46 -4.33
C ALA A 52 -12.22 2.44 -3.53
N THR A 53 -12.17 2.24 -2.22
CA THR A 53 -11.25 2.93 -1.32
C THR A 53 -10.01 2.07 -1.13
N ILE A 54 -8.87 2.59 -1.54
CA ILE A 54 -7.59 1.89 -1.59
C ILE A 54 -6.66 2.50 -0.54
N ARG A 55 -5.93 1.61 0.15
CA ARG A 55 -4.76 1.95 0.95
C ARG A 55 -3.53 1.30 0.33
N HIS A 56 -2.50 2.10 0.10
CA HIS A 56 -1.19 1.63 -0.34
C HIS A 56 -0.10 2.57 0.20
N GLY A 57 1.10 2.05 0.41
CA GLY A 57 2.25 2.85 0.87
C GLY A 57 2.93 3.64 -0.24
N ASP A 58 2.19 4.36 -1.09
CA ASP A 58 2.75 5.10 -2.23
C ASP A 58 4.00 5.90 -1.84
N THR A 59 5.13 5.68 -2.53
CA THR A 59 6.38 6.42 -2.29
C THR A 59 6.74 7.39 -3.42
N GLY A 60 5.89 7.47 -4.46
CA GLY A 60 6.05 8.38 -5.60
C GLY A 60 5.81 7.69 -6.94
N TRP A 61 6.30 8.31 -8.01
CA TRP A 61 6.06 7.86 -9.40
C TRP A 61 6.59 6.47 -9.74
N ASP A 62 7.57 5.97 -8.99
CA ASP A 62 8.16 4.66 -9.20
C ASP A 62 7.38 3.54 -8.48
N HIS A 63 6.60 3.87 -7.45
CA HIS A 63 5.87 2.88 -6.67
C HIS A 63 4.61 3.48 -6.06
N TYR A 64 3.47 3.18 -6.70
CA TYR A 64 2.16 3.60 -6.28
C TYR A 64 1.09 2.60 -6.72
N ALA A 65 -0.06 2.64 -6.07
CA ALA A 65 -1.24 1.89 -6.52
C ALA A 65 -1.73 2.45 -7.87
N ASP A 66 -1.54 1.68 -8.95
CA ASP A 66 -1.82 2.10 -10.32
C ASP A 66 -3.21 1.64 -10.82
N GLY A 67 -4.00 0.99 -9.96
CA GLY A 67 -5.38 0.70 -10.30
C GLY A 67 -6.09 -0.35 -9.45
N PHE A 68 -7.27 -0.72 -9.92
CA PHE A 68 -8.04 -1.83 -9.41
C PHE A 68 -8.91 -2.51 -10.46
N ASP A 69 -9.18 -3.78 -10.24
CA ASP A 69 -10.06 -4.62 -11.05
C ASP A 69 -11.39 -4.87 -10.36
N ILE A 70 -12.44 -4.99 -11.17
CA ILE A 70 -13.71 -5.63 -10.80
C ILE A 70 -13.74 -7.00 -11.47
N LEU A 71 -13.82 -8.05 -10.67
CA LEU A 71 -13.78 -9.44 -11.11
C LEU A 71 -15.13 -10.12 -10.85
N ALA A 72 -15.51 -11.02 -11.75
CA ALA A 72 -16.54 -12.01 -11.48
C ALA A 72 -16.05 -13.04 -10.45
N PRO A 73 -16.95 -13.83 -9.82
CA PRO A 73 -16.55 -14.85 -8.84
C PRO A 73 -15.59 -15.92 -9.37
N ASP A 74 -15.57 -16.14 -10.69
CA ASP A 74 -14.66 -17.08 -11.36
C ASP A 74 -13.28 -16.47 -11.68
N GLY A 75 -13.06 -15.20 -11.33
CA GLY A 75 -11.82 -14.47 -11.59
C GLY A 75 -11.78 -13.71 -12.92
N THR A 76 -12.84 -13.77 -13.74
CA THR A 76 -12.91 -13.00 -14.99
C THR A 76 -12.90 -11.51 -14.72
N VAL A 77 -12.02 -10.73 -15.37
CA VAL A 77 -12.00 -9.27 -15.27
C VAL A 77 -13.19 -8.67 -16.03
N LEU A 78 -14.11 -8.05 -15.29
CA LEU A 78 -15.29 -7.36 -15.83
C LEU A 78 -14.99 -5.89 -16.17
N SER A 79 -14.11 -5.25 -15.40
CA SER A 79 -13.65 -3.87 -15.62
C SER A 79 -12.32 -3.65 -14.93
N ARG A 80 -11.50 -2.74 -15.48
CA ARG A 80 -10.23 -2.28 -14.89
C ARG A 80 -10.21 -0.76 -14.83
N ARG A 81 -9.86 -0.22 -13.66
CA ARG A 81 -9.58 1.20 -13.47
C ARG A 81 -8.09 1.41 -13.37
N VAL A 82 -7.51 2.12 -14.33
CA VAL A 82 -6.11 2.57 -14.29
C VAL A 82 -6.01 3.95 -13.63
N LEU A 83 -5.00 4.13 -12.79
CA LEU A 83 -4.62 5.38 -12.13
C LEU A 83 -3.23 5.76 -12.62
N TYR A 84 -3.06 7.03 -12.98
CA TYR A 84 -1.87 7.50 -13.70
C TYR A 84 -0.92 8.33 -12.84
N HIS A 85 -1.18 8.47 -11.54
CA HIS A 85 -0.38 9.29 -10.64
C HIS A 85 -0.39 8.72 -9.22
N PRO A 86 0.64 9.01 -8.41
CA PRO A 86 0.68 8.61 -7.01
C PRO A 86 -0.29 9.44 -6.15
N HIS A 87 -0.64 8.88 -4.99
CA HIS A 87 -1.53 9.43 -3.97
C HIS A 87 -0.84 9.44 -2.60
N VAL A 88 0.43 9.86 -2.52
CA VAL A 88 1.25 9.83 -1.29
C VAL A 88 0.55 10.51 -0.10
N ASP A 89 -0.02 11.69 -0.32
CA ASP A 89 -0.63 12.52 0.74
C ASP A 89 -2.15 12.31 0.90
N GLU A 90 -2.76 11.39 0.14
CA GLU A 90 -4.21 11.17 0.06
C GLU A 90 -4.60 9.77 0.58
N GLN A 91 -3.84 9.17 1.50
CA GLN A 91 -4.10 7.79 1.94
C GLN A 91 -5.09 7.72 3.13
N PRO A 92 -6.21 6.96 3.03
CA PRO A 92 -6.65 6.19 1.87
C PRO A 92 -7.40 7.06 0.85
N PHE A 93 -7.34 6.69 -0.43
CA PHE A 93 -8.03 7.42 -1.49
C PHE A 93 -9.15 6.57 -2.10
N THR A 94 -10.19 7.21 -2.64
CA THR A 94 -11.31 6.53 -3.30
C THR A 94 -11.37 6.90 -4.78
N ARG A 95 -11.50 5.91 -5.66
CA ARG A 95 -11.71 6.12 -7.10
C ARG A 95 -12.80 5.21 -7.62
N SER A 96 -13.42 5.61 -8.72
CA SER A 96 -14.57 4.91 -9.28
C SER A 96 -14.35 4.49 -10.72
N THR A 97 -15.07 3.44 -11.14
CA THR A 97 -15.17 2.99 -12.52
C THR A 97 -16.64 2.75 -12.87
N GLY A 98 -17.08 3.27 -14.00
CA GLY A 98 -18.46 3.17 -14.49
C GLY A 98 -18.60 2.11 -15.58
N GLY A 99 -19.85 1.82 -15.97
CA GLY A 99 -20.15 0.91 -17.08
C GLY A 99 -19.78 -0.54 -16.81
N VAL A 100 -19.66 -0.95 -15.55
CA VAL A 100 -19.31 -2.32 -15.17
C VAL A 100 -20.48 -3.23 -15.52
N LYS A 101 -20.27 -4.09 -16.52
CA LYS A 101 -21.26 -5.07 -16.96
C LYS A 101 -21.10 -6.34 -16.14
N VAL A 102 -22.13 -6.66 -15.36
CA VAL A 102 -22.17 -7.87 -14.55
C VAL A 102 -23.19 -8.85 -15.15
N PRO A 103 -22.81 -10.12 -15.39
CA PRO A 103 -23.75 -11.13 -15.88
C PRO A 103 -24.97 -11.30 -14.98
N ALA A 104 -26.13 -11.61 -15.57
CA ALA A 104 -27.34 -11.89 -14.80
C ALA A 104 -27.13 -13.08 -13.84
N GLY A 105 -27.66 -12.96 -12.62
CA GLY A 105 -27.53 -14.00 -11.58
C GLY A 105 -26.27 -13.89 -10.72
N VAL A 106 -25.33 -13.00 -11.04
CA VAL A 106 -24.18 -12.70 -10.17
C VAL A 106 -24.59 -11.68 -9.11
N ALA A 107 -24.57 -12.08 -7.84
CA ALA A 107 -24.97 -11.25 -6.70
C ALA A 107 -23.81 -10.49 -6.05
N SER A 108 -22.56 -10.85 -6.36
CA SER A 108 -21.37 -10.17 -5.85
C SER A 108 -20.22 -10.22 -6.84
N VAL A 109 -19.37 -9.20 -6.76
CA VAL A 109 -18.10 -9.11 -7.50
C VAL A 109 -16.95 -9.04 -6.51
N ILE A 110 -15.74 -9.23 -7.02
CA ILE A 110 -14.51 -9.10 -6.23
C ILE A 110 -13.78 -7.85 -6.72
N VAL A 111 -13.35 -7.00 -5.79
CA VAL A 111 -12.52 -5.82 -6.07
C VAL A 111 -11.10 -6.11 -5.62
N ARG A 112 -10.12 -5.89 -6.50
CA ARG A 112 -8.69 -6.14 -6.23
C ARG A 112 -7.86 -4.96 -6.68
N ALA A 113 -7.07 -4.39 -5.78
CA ALA A 113 -6.13 -3.32 -6.12
C ALA A 113 -4.81 -3.90 -6.64
N HIS A 114 -4.08 -3.11 -7.42
CA HIS A 114 -2.75 -3.45 -7.92
C HIS A 114 -1.81 -2.24 -7.82
N ASP A 115 -0.51 -2.50 -7.81
CA ASP A 115 0.54 -1.48 -7.80
C ASP A 115 1.52 -1.67 -8.96
N LYS A 116 2.20 -0.57 -9.33
CA LYS A 116 3.08 -0.50 -10.50
C LYS A 116 4.28 -1.46 -10.45
N VAL A 117 4.72 -1.89 -9.27
CA VAL A 117 5.95 -2.69 -9.08
C VAL A 117 5.63 -4.17 -8.93
N HIS A 118 4.63 -4.52 -8.12
CA HIS A 118 4.29 -5.89 -7.74
C HIS A 118 3.06 -6.42 -8.47
N GLY A 119 2.31 -5.56 -9.18
CA GLY A 119 1.09 -5.94 -9.87
C GLY A 119 -0.05 -6.22 -8.91
N ASP A 120 -0.77 -7.33 -9.14
CA ASP A 120 -1.98 -7.68 -8.40
C ASP A 120 -1.73 -7.84 -6.90
N GLY A 121 -2.44 -7.06 -6.08
CA GLY A 121 -2.47 -7.24 -4.65
C GLY A 121 -3.13 -8.55 -4.26
N LYS A 122 -2.65 -9.17 -3.17
CA LYS A 122 -3.21 -10.43 -2.63
C LYS A 122 -4.51 -10.21 -1.87
N GLY A 123 -4.77 -8.98 -1.41
CA GLY A 123 -5.99 -8.62 -0.70
C GLY A 123 -7.14 -8.33 -1.65
N THR A 124 -8.27 -8.99 -1.44
CA THR A 124 -9.50 -8.77 -2.22
C THR A 124 -10.66 -8.35 -1.34
N PHE A 125 -11.57 -7.55 -1.90
CA PHE A 125 -12.82 -7.15 -1.23
C PHE A 125 -14.02 -7.72 -1.98
N THR A 126 -14.84 -8.53 -1.32
CA THR A 126 -16.08 -9.05 -1.91
C THR A 126 -17.19 -8.01 -1.76
N LEU A 127 -17.66 -7.47 -2.88
CA LEU A 127 -18.69 -6.45 -2.94
C LEU A 127 -20.03 -7.09 -3.35
N LYS A 128 -21.02 -7.03 -2.46
CA LYS A 128 -22.40 -7.36 -2.82
C LYS A 128 -22.98 -6.28 -3.73
N LEU A 129 -23.66 -6.71 -4.78
CA LEU A 129 -24.32 -5.80 -5.69
C LEU A 129 -25.74 -5.51 -5.21
N PRO A 130 -26.18 -4.24 -5.27
CA PRO A 130 -27.59 -3.93 -5.11
C PRO A 130 -28.39 -4.47 -6.31
N ASP A 131 -29.70 -4.61 -6.10
CA ASP A 131 -30.62 -4.92 -7.19
C ASP A 131 -30.55 -3.84 -8.28
N ARG A 132 -30.78 -4.29 -9.51
CA ARG A 132 -30.68 -3.50 -10.74
C ARG A 132 -32.04 -3.08 -11.25
#